data_AF-A0A4Q3YH88-F1
#
_entry.id   AF-A0A4Q3YH88-F1
#
_cell.length_a   1.000
_cell.length_b   1.000
_cell.length_c   1.000
_cell.angle_alpha   90.00
_cell.angle_beta   90.00
_cell.angle_gamma   90.00
#
_symmetry.space_group_name_H-M   'P 1'
#
loop_
_entity.id
_entity.type
_entity.pdbx_description
1 polymer ?
#
loop_
_entity_poly.entity_id
_entity_poly.type
_entity_poly.pdbx_seq_one_letter_code
_entity_poly.pdbx_strand_id
1 'polypeptide(L)'
;MGEIGSTSKRLKTSGRRVGGSVRRYDRKRPIADISSHRHHAAMTNHLSGVTSSTHGPGFALEAFSMTGHHEGSGWWNFDQLSENWIGTCRELIDHFGPNFDHSWTGALQQVRTRLTSTYGAATVTIFINDRSAASILILLGADPSVETSVAQMFVDALRSAIPEQLLGDSHNFSSVLSLEQRPVMMVVPFFDRDRSDSDGDIVRELSWHFTAAVLQSWSDRATH
;
A
#
# COMPACT_ATOMS: atom_id res chain seq x y z
N MET A 1 -20.93 28.54 -63.98
CA MET A 1 -20.85 29.51 -62.87
C MET A 1 -21.84 29.06 -61.81
N GLY A 2 -21.34 28.50 -60.71
CA GLY A 2 -22.15 28.00 -59.61
C GLY A 2 -21.27 27.96 -58.36
N GLU A 3 -21.53 28.85 -57.42
CA GLU A 3 -20.85 28.95 -56.13
C GLU A 3 -21.43 27.92 -55.16
N ILE A 4 -20.56 27.16 -54.50
CA ILE A 4 -20.92 26.22 -53.43
C ILE A 4 -20.55 26.90 -52.10
N GLY A 5 -21.56 27.34 -51.35
CA GLY A 5 -21.41 27.88 -50.00
C GLY A 5 -21.19 26.77 -48.97
N SER A 6 -20.03 26.78 -48.32
CA SER A 6 -19.69 25.93 -47.17
C SER A 6 -20.03 26.67 -45.87
N THR A 7 -20.89 26.09 -45.03
CA THR A 7 -21.19 26.60 -43.68
C THR A 7 -20.63 25.65 -42.63
N SER A 8 -19.56 26.09 -41.97
CA SER A 8 -18.92 25.39 -40.87
C SER A 8 -19.53 25.83 -39.53
N LYS A 9 -20.21 24.91 -38.83
CA LYS A 9 -20.76 25.14 -37.48
C LYS A 9 -19.69 24.86 -36.43
N ARG A 10 -19.29 25.90 -35.71
CA ARG A 10 -18.32 25.90 -34.61
C ARG A 10 -19.02 25.58 -33.29
N LEU A 11 -18.77 24.42 -32.69
CA LEU A 11 -19.18 24.11 -31.31
C LEU A 11 -18.31 24.91 -30.32
N LYS A 12 -18.96 25.65 -29.42
CA LYS A 12 -18.33 26.30 -28.26
C LYS A 12 -18.41 25.35 -27.07
N THR A 13 -17.27 24.86 -26.59
CA THR A 13 -17.15 24.15 -25.31
C THR A 13 -16.93 25.17 -24.19
N SER A 14 -17.87 25.20 -23.24
CA SER A 14 -17.85 26.02 -22.04
C SER A 14 -16.95 25.37 -20.98
N GLY A 15 -15.78 25.97 -20.71
CA GLY A 15 -14.89 25.56 -19.63
C GLY A 15 -15.38 26.05 -18.26
N ARG A 16 -15.80 25.11 -17.40
CA ARG A 16 -16.13 25.38 -15.99
C ARG A 16 -14.88 25.10 -15.15
N ARG A 17 -14.20 26.16 -14.68
CA ARG A 17 -13.07 26.05 -13.74
C ARG A 17 -13.61 25.72 -12.35
N VAL A 18 -13.24 24.56 -11.82
CA VAL A 18 -13.39 24.23 -10.40
C VAL A 18 -12.12 24.68 -9.70
N GLY A 19 -12.24 25.75 -8.89
CA GLY A 19 -11.15 26.22 -8.03
C GLY A 19 -11.04 25.34 -6.78
N GLY A 20 -10.11 24.40 -6.79
CA GLY A 20 -9.71 23.64 -5.61
C GLY A 20 -8.68 24.41 -4.80
N SER A 21 -9.07 24.84 -3.59
CA SER A 21 -8.18 25.47 -2.61
C SER A 21 -7.17 24.44 -2.09
N VAL A 22 -5.93 24.48 -2.60
CA VAL A 22 -4.80 23.68 -2.09
C VAL A 22 -4.44 24.19 -0.69
N ARG A 23 -4.88 23.49 0.36
CA ARG A 23 -4.44 23.75 1.73
C ARG A 23 -3.00 23.25 1.86
N ARG A 24 -2.10 24.16 2.26
CA ARG A 24 -0.71 23.84 2.61
C ARG A 24 -0.71 22.90 3.82
N TYR A 25 -0.02 21.76 3.69
CA TYR A 25 0.24 20.84 4.79
C TYR A 25 1.16 21.51 5.82
N ASP A 26 0.71 21.57 7.08
CA ASP A 26 1.51 22.03 8.20
C ASP A 26 2.46 20.88 8.65
N ARG A 27 3.71 20.96 8.20
CA ARG A 27 4.80 20.01 8.52
C ARG A 27 5.33 20.22 9.93
N LYS A 28 4.54 19.93 10.97
CA LYS A 28 5.02 19.92 12.35
C LYS A 28 4.50 18.74 13.14
N ARG A 29 5.05 17.55 12.88
CA ARG A 29 5.20 16.51 13.91
C ARG A 29 6.61 15.90 13.82
N PRO A 30 7.25 15.58 14.97
CA PRO A 30 8.63 15.14 14.99
C PRO A 30 8.75 13.75 14.36
N ILE A 31 9.74 13.61 13.49
CA ILE A 31 10.23 12.33 12.97
C ILE A 31 10.77 11.55 14.17
N ALA A 32 10.19 10.39 14.48
CA ALA A 32 10.86 9.41 15.32
C ALA A 32 12.04 8.88 14.52
N ASP A 33 13.25 9.21 14.97
CA ASP A 33 14.53 8.85 14.38
C ASP A 33 14.70 7.32 14.42
N ILE A 34 14.56 6.66 13.27
CA ILE A 34 14.85 5.24 13.08
C ILE A 34 16.18 5.14 12.35
N SER A 35 17.28 5.59 12.97
CA SER A 35 18.62 5.09 12.63
C SER A 35 19.68 5.45 13.66
N SER A 36 20.01 4.49 14.54
CA SER A 36 21.36 4.28 15.10
C SER A 36 21.21 3.42 16.33
N HIS A 37 21.55 2.13 16.24
CA HIS A 37 22.34 1.40 17.23
C HIS A 37 22.67 0.02 16.67
N ARG A 38 23.84 -0.07 16.02
CA ARG A 38 24.55 -1.34 15.88
C ARG A 38 25.14 -1.68 17.24
N HIS A 39 24.62 -2.70 17.91
CA HIS A 39 25.39 -3.52 18.84
C HIS A 39 24.93 -4.97 18.75
N HIS A 40 25.89 -5.85 18.51
CA HIS A 40 25.78 -7.30 18.67
C HIS A 40 25.25 -7.67 20.06
N ALA A 41 24.18 -8.46 20.12
CA ALA A 41 23.99 -9.47 21.15
C ALA A 41 22.92 -10.47 20.69
N ALA A 42 23.33 -11.73 20.54
CA ALA A 42 22.44 -12.87 20.35
C ALA A 42 21.69 -13.14 21.65
N MET A 43 20.35 -13.17 21.60
CA MET A 43 19.50 -13.95 22.50
C MET A 43 18.16 -14.24 21.82
N THR A 44 18.01 -15.47 21.34
CA THR A 44 16.74 -16.09 20.99
C THR A 44 15.92 -16.29 22.26
N ASN A 45 14.88 -15.47 22.46
CA ASN A 45 13.83 -15.76 23.42
C ASN A 45 12.62 -16.35 22.68
N HIS A 46 12.46 -17.66 22.81
CA HIS A 46 11.17 -18.33 22.62
C HIS A 46 10.23 -17.89 23.76
N LEU A 47 9.29 -17.02 23.44
CA LEU A 47 8.13 -16.76 24.28
C LEU A 47 6.86 -16.98 23.45
N SER A 48 6.42 -18.23 23.43
CA SER A 48 5.03 -18.58 23.11
C SER A 48 4.19 -18.23 24.34
N GLY A 49 3.71 -16.99 24.39
CA GLY A 49 2.82 -16.50 25.43
C GLY A 49 1.80 -15.58 24.79
N VAL A 50 0.54 -16.02 24.76
CA VAL A 50 -0.63 -15.27 24.30
C VAL A 50 -0.65 -13.89 24.97
N THR A 51 -0.23 -12.85 24.24
CA THR A 51 -0.43 -11.47 24.65
C THR A 51 -1.76 -11.02 24.08
N SER A 52 -2.79 -10.94 24.92
CA SER A 52 -3.96 -10.12 24.65
C SER A 52 -3.47 -8.68 24.53
N SER A 53 -3.09 -8.27 23.33
CA SER A 53 -2.38 -7.03 23.11
C SER A 53 -3.29 -5.84 23.38
N THR A 54 -2.88 -4.99 24.33
CA THR A 54 -3.46 -3.70 24.73
C THR A 54 -3.32 -2.66 23.61
N HIS A 55 -3.66 -3.02 22.39
CA HIS A 55 -3.62 -2.11 21.25
C HIS A 55 -5.04 -1.67 20.89
N GLY A 56 -5.19 -0.39 20.58
CA GLY A 56 -6.43 0.14 20.02
C GLY A 56 -6.70 -0.43 18.63
N PRO A 57 -7.81 -0.05 18.00
CA PRO A 57 -8.13 -0.51 16.64
C PRO A 57 -7.03 -0.07 15.65
N GLY A 58 -6.48 -1.04 14.93
CA GLY A 58 -5.29 -0.86 14.11
C GLY A 58 -4.86 -2.15 13.40
N PHE A 59 -3.59 -2.21 12.99
CA PHE A 59 -2.99 -3.39 12.37
C PHE A 59 -1.51 -3.52 12.69
N ALA A 60 -1.01 -4.75 12.66
CA ALA A 60 0.41 -5.05 12.71
C ALA A 60 1.07 -4.65 11.38
N LEU A 61 2.30 -4.14 11.44
CA LEU A 61 3.12 -3.79 10.29
C LEU A 61 4.37 -4.66 10.31
N GLU A 62 4.67 -5.33 9.21
CA GLU A 62 5.87 -6.16 9.03
C GLU A 62 6.61 -5.68 7.78
N ALA A 63 7.77 -5.06 7.95
CA ALA A 63 8.56 -4.50 6.87
C ALA A 63 9.63 -5.50 6.42
N PHE A 64 9.75 -5.70 5.11
CA PHE A 64 10.77 -6.55 4.50
C PHE A 64 11.55 -5.79 3.45
N SER A 65 12.83 -6.10 3.32
CA SER A 65 13.65 -5.61 2.22
C SER A 65 13.28 -6.28 0.90
N MET A 66 13.78 -5.72 -0.20
CA MET A 66 13.65 -6.34 -1.53
C MET A 66 14.29 -7.73 -1.60
N THR A 67 15.20 -8.08 -0.69
CA THR A 67 15.85 -9.40 -0.68
C THR A 67 15.11 -10.41 0.19
N GLY A 68 13.98 -10.02 0.79
CA GLY A 68 13.18 -10.87 1.68
C GLY A 68 13.66 -10.87 3.13
N HIS A 69 14.64 -10.03 3.50
CA HIS A 69 15.03 -9.88 4.89
C HIS A 69 13.94 -9.13 5.66
N HIS A 70 13.60 -9.61 6.85
CA HIS A 70 12.69 -8.90 7.74
C HIS A 70 13.43 -7.73 8.41
N GLU A 71 12.98 -6.50 8.14
CA GLU A 71 13.63 -5.26 8.60
C GLU A 71 13.03 -4.73 9.90
N GLY A 72 11.79 -5.08 10.23
CA GLY A 72 11.18 -4.70 11.50
C GLY A 72 9.67 -4.82 11.55
N SER A 73 9.17 -4.89 12.79
CA SER A 73 7.75 -5.00 13.10
C SER A 73 7.25 -3.76 13.83
N GLY A 74 5.96 -3.47 13.72
CA GLY A 74 5.30 -2.39 14.44
C GLY A 74 3.79 -2.57 14.55
N TRP A 75 3.13 -1.64 15.23
CA TRP A 75 1.68 -1.55 15.27
C TRP A 75 1.25 -0.15 14.87
N TRP A 76 0.24 -0.04 14.00
CA TRP A 76 -0.30 1.23 13.57
C TRP A 76 -1.77 1.34 13.96
N ASN A 77 -2.11 2.40 14.69
CA ASN A 77 -3.50 2.67 15.10
C ASN A 77 -4.22 3.47 14.02
N PHE A 78 -5.52 3.21 13.83
CA PHE A 78 -6.32 3.94 12.85
C PHE A 78 -6.49 5.43 13.18
N ASP A 79 -6.44 5.81 14.45
CA ASP A 79 -6.54 7.20 14.90
C ASP A 79 -5.34 8.07 14.51
N GLN A 80 -4.24 7.44 14.08
CA GLN A 80 -3.04 8.12 13.58
C GLN A 80 -3.10 8.38 12.07
N LEU A 81 -4.09 7.84 11.38
CA LEU A 81 -4.26 7.98 9.94
C LEU A 81 -5.27 9.08 9.59
N SER A 82 -5.11 9.67 8.41
CA SER A 82 -6.02 10.71 7.95
C SER A 82 -7.32 10.08 7.45
N GLU A 83 -8.43 10.40 8.12
CA GLU A 83 -9.77 9.94 7.72
C GLU A 83 -10.12 10.31 6.27
N ASN A 84 -9.68 11.47 5.79
CA ASN A 84 -9.91 11.89 4.40
C ASN A 84 -9.20 10.96 3.40
N TRP A 85 -7.97 10.54 3.71
CA TRP A 85 -7.21 9.63 2.86
C TRP A 85 -7.75 8.21 2.93
N ILE A 86 -8.17 7.73 4.11
CA ILE A 86 -8.89 6.45 4.24
C ILE A 86 -10.17 6.49 3.39
N GLY A 87 -10.96 7.56 3.51
CA GLY A 87 -12.18 7.77 2.74
C GLY A 87 -11.93 7.73 1.24
N THR A 88 -10.89 8.43 0.76
CA THR A 88 -10.49 8.41 -0.65
C THR A 88 -10.11 6.99 -1.13
N CYS A 89 -9.33 6.25 -0.34
CA CYS A 89 -8.95 4.88 -0.69
C CYS A 89 -10.16 3.94 -0.70
N ARG A 90 -11.10 4.12 0.24
CA ARG A 90 -12.35 3.35 0.29
C ARG A 90 -13.24 3.66 -0.91
N GLU A 91 -13.40 4.92 -1.28
CA GLU A 91 -14.14 5.31 -2.48
C GLU A 91 -13.57 4.64 -3.74
N LEU A 92 -12.24 4.53 -3.87
CA LEU A 92 -11.62 3.80 -4.98
C LEU A 92 -11.97 2.30 -4.94
N ILE A 93 -11.91 1.66 -3.78
CA ILE A 93 -12.26 0.23 -3.61
C ILE A 93 -13.74 0.00 -3.93
N ASP A 94 -14.62 0.86 -3.45
CA ASP A 94 -16.07 0.75 -3.69
C ASP A 94 -16.43 1.00 -5.15
N HIS A 95 -15.75 1.95 -5.80
CA HIS A 95 -16.00 2.30 -7.19
C HIS A 95 -15.48 1.26 -8.18
N PHE A 96 -14.23 0.80 -8.01
CA PHE A 96 -13.59 -0.14 -8.95
C PHE A 96 -13.75 -1.61 -8.57
N GLY A 97 -14.19 -1.89 -7.34
CA GLY A 97 -14.39 -3.24 -6.84
C GLY A 97 -13.11 -3.88 -6.29
N PRO A 98 -13.14 -5.21 -6.03
CA PRO A 98 -12.07 -5.90 -5.31
C PRO A 98 -10.79 -6.09 -6.14
N ASN A 99 -10.80 -5.79 -7.43
CA ASN A 99 -9.66 -5.96 -8.33
C ASN A 99 -9.59 -4.77 -9.29
N PHE A 100 -8.55 -3.94 -9.18
CA PHE A 100 -8.40 -2.76 -10.04
C PHE A 100 -6.95 -2.37 -10.28
N ASP A 101 -6.75 -1.57 -11.32
CA ASP A 101 -5.50 -0.88 -11.66
C ASP A 101 -5.86 0.57 -12.01
N HIS A 102 -5.45 1.51 -11.16
CA HIS A 102 -5.90 2.90 -11.20
C HIS A 102 -4.73 3.88 -11.20
N SER A 103 -4.66 4.73 -12.22
CA SER A 103 -3.76 5.89 -12.25
C SER A 103 -4.42 7.08 -11.57
N TRP A 104 -3.75 7.62 -10.56
CA TRP A 104 -4.20 8.81 -9.85
C TRP A 104 -4.12 10.04 -10.76
N THR A 105 -4.78 11.13 -10.35
CA THR A 105 -4.83 12.38 -11.13
C THR A 105 -4.34 13.58 -10.31
N GLY A 106 -4.08 14.70 -10.98
CA GLY A 106 -3.68 15.95 -10.33
C GLY A 106 -2.31 15.84 -9.68
N ALA A 107 -2.22 16.18 -8.38
CA ALA A 107 -0.95 16.19 -7.64
C ALA A 107 -0.31 14.81 -7.45
N LEU A 108 -1.06 13.74 -7.74
CA LEU A 108 -0.59 12.36 -7.68
C LEU A 108 -0.53 11.70 -9.06
N GLN A 109 -0.51 12.46 -10.17
CA GLN A 109 -0.53 11.88 -11.53
C GLN A 109 0.61 10.90 -11.84
N GLN A 110 1.71 10.95 -11.09
CA GLN A 110 2.82 10.00 -11.19
C GLN A 110 2.53 8.66 -10.51
N VAL A 111 1.48 8.57 -9.70
CA VAL A 111 1.13 7.40 -8.90
C VAL A 111 0.13 6.54 -9.67
N ARG A 112 0.37 5.24 -9.69
CA ARG A 112 -0.61 4.22 -10.08
C ARG A 112 -0.73 3.18 -8.98
N THR A 113 -1.93 2.73 -8.68
CA THR A 113 -2.18 1.69 -7.66
C THR A 113 -2.89 0.52 -8.29
N ARG A 114 -2.38 -0.69 -8.05
CA ARG A 114 -3.07 -1.93 -8.34
C ARG A 114 -3.50 -2.57 -7.03
N LEU A 115 -4.74 -3.04 -6.97
CA LEU A 115 -5.28 -3.76 -5.83
C LEU A 115 -5.93 -5.05 -6.32
N THR A 116 -5.73 -6.13 -5.58
CA THR A 116 -6.41 -7.41 -5.78
C THR A 116 -6.75 -7.95 -4.41
N SER A 117 -8.04 -8.19 -4.16
CA SER A 117 -8.55 -8.63 -2.86
C SER A 117 -9.52 -9.79 -3.01
N THR A 118 -9.47 -10.69 -2.03
CA THR A 118 -10.29 -11.90 -1.95
C THR A 118 -10.45 -12.29 -0.48
N TYR A 119 -11.51 -13.01 -0.12
CA TYR A 119 -11.82 -13.54 1.22
C TYR A 119 -10.71 -13.45 2.28
N GLY A 120 -10.60 -12.31 2.98
CA GLY A 120 -9.67 -12.13 4.10
C GLY A 120 -8.23 -11.76 3.73
N ALA A 121 -7.91 -11.51 2.47
CA ALA A 121 -6.58 -11.11 2.03
C ALA A 121 -6.64 -10.06 0.91
N ALA A 122 -5.61 -9.23 0.82
CA ALA A 122 -5.43 -8.33 -0.30
C ALA A 122 -3.95 -8.15 -0.64
N THR A 123 -3.68 -7.82 -1.89
CA THR A 123 -2.39 -7.34 -2.35
C THR A 123 -2.57 -5.95 -2.94
N VAL A 124 -1.64 -5.05 -2.63
CA VAL A 124 -1.62 -3.69 -3.16
C VAL A 124 -0.22 -3.41 -3.70
N THR A 125 -0.13 -2.97 -4.95
CA THR A 125 1.13 -2.51 -5.54
C THR A 125 1.01 -1.04 -5.87
N ILE A 126 1.92 -0.24 -5.34
CA ILE A 126 2.03 1.19 -5.64
C ILE A 126 3.16 1.38 -6.63
N PHE A 127 2.87 2.09 -7.72
CA PHE A 127 3.82 2.45 -8.76
C PHE A 127 4.03 3.96 -8.75
N ILE A 128 5.28 4.38 -8.98
CA ILE A 128 5.66 5.77 -9.23
C ILE A 128 6.32 5.82 -10.59
N ASN A 129 5.82 6.66 -11.50
CA ASN A 129 6.29 6.75 -12.89
C ASN A 129 6.39 5.36 -13.56
N ASP A 130 5.33 4.56 -13.41
CA ASP A 130 5.19 3.19 -13.92
C ASP A 130 6.19 2.15 -13.39
N ARG A 131 6.98 2.49 -12.37
CA ARG A 131 7.88 1.56 -11.67
C ARG A 131 7.30 1.18 -10.33
N SER A 132 7.36 -0.11 -9.99
CA SER A 132 6.93 -0.57 -8.66
C SER A 132 7.73 0.14 -7.58
N ALA A 133 7.03 0.80 -6.66
CA ALA A 133 7.62 1.54 -5.55
C ALA A 133 7.41 0.82 -4.21
N ALA A 134 6.29 0.12 -4.06
CA ALA A 134 6.02 -0.80 -2.96
C ALA A 134 5.07 -1.92 -3.38
N SER A 135 5.24 -3.11 -2.80
CA SER A 135 4.27 -4.19 -2.85
C SER A 135 3.85 -4.55 -1.43
N ILE A 136 2.55 -4.69 -1.21
CA ILE A 136 1.93 -4.81 0.10
C ILE A 136 1.06 -6.05 0.09
N LEU A 137 1.14 -6.84 1.15
CA LEU A 137 0.25 -7.96 1.45
C LEU A 137 -0.54 -7.62 2.72
N ILE A 138 -1.84 -7.82 2.68
CA ILE A 138 -2.75 -7.57 3.81
C ILE A 138 -3.44 -8.88 4.12
N LEU A 139 -3.37 -9.33 5.38
CA LEU A 139 -4.01 -10.56 5.87
C LEU A 139 -4.90 -10.21 7.06
N LEU A 140 -6.17 -10.60 7.02
CA LEU A 140 -7.21 -10.12 7.94
C LEU A 140 -7.51 -11.10 9.10
N GLY A 141 -7.11 -12.36 8.95
CA GLY A 141 -7.41 -13.47 9.85
C GLY A 141 -8.71 -14.19 9.54
N ALA A 142 -9.29 -14.02 8.35
CA ALA A 142 -10.63 -14.54 8.06
C ALA A 142 -10.64 -16.01 7.59
N ASP A 143 -9.76 -16.36 6.65
CA ASP A 143 -9.60 -17.72 6.14
C ASP A 143 -8.11 -18.04 5.97
N PRO A 144 -7.51 -18.84 6.88
CA PRO A 144 -6.09 -19.17 6.83
C PRO A 144 -5.65 -19.85 5.52
N SER A 145 -6.53 -20.62 4.87
CA SER A 145 -6.21 -21.34 3.64
C SER A 145 -6.11 -20.41 2.44
N VAL A 146 -7.04 -19.45 2.34
CA VAL A 146 -7.03 -18.40 1.33
C VAL A 146 -5.83 -17.48 1.55
N GLU A 147 -5.60 -17.06 2.80
CA GLU A 147 -4.47 -16.21 3.15
C GLU A 147 -3.12 -16.83 2.80
N THR A 148 -2.93 -18.12 3.12
CA THR A 148 -1.71 -18.85 2.76
C THR A 148 -1.51 -18.87 1.25
N SER A 149 -2.59 -19.11 0.50
CA SER A 149 -2.54 -19.13 -0.97
C SER A 149 -2.20 -17.75 -1.55
N VAL A 150 -2.78 -16.68 -1.02
CA VAL A 150 -2.49 -15.30 -1.44
C VAL A 150 -1.08 -14.87 -1.05
N ALA A 151 -0.63 -15.21 0.16
CA ALA A 151 0.74 -14.95 0.59
C ALA A 151 1.75 -15.66 -0.31
N GLN A 152 1.49 -16.91 -0.71
CA GLN A 152 2.34 -17.64 -1.65
C GLN A 152 2.37 -16.96 -3.03
N MET A 153 1.22 -16.60 -3.60
CA MET A 153 1.17 -15.86 -4.87
C MET A 153 1.91 -14.52 -4.80
N PHE A 154 1.80 -13.82 -3.67
CA PHE A 154 2.52 -12.58 -3.43
C PHE A 154 4.04 -12.79 -3.41
N VAL A 155 4.52 -13.82 -2.72
CA VAL A 155 5.95 -14.20 -2.70
C VAL A 155 6.45 -14.53 -4.10
N ASP A 156 5.68 -15.28 -4.88
CA ASP A 156 6.07 -15.66 -6.24
C ASP A 156 6.08 -14.44 -7.19
N ALA A 157 5.15 -13.51 -7.01
CA ALA A 157 5.14 -12.23 -7.73
C ALA A 157 6.36 -11.37 -7.39
N LEU A 158 6.77 -11.31 -6.11
CA LEU A 158 7.98 -10.60 -5.69
C LEU A 158 9.23 -11.19 -6.32
N ARG A 159 9.39 -12.52 -6.26
CA ARG A 159 10.51 -13.23 -6.89
C ARG A 159 10.61 -12.96 -8.38
N SER A 160 9.47 -12.88 -9.06
CA SER A 160 9.39 -12.59 -10.49
C SER A 160 9.71 -11.12 -10.83
N ALA A 161 9.43 -10.20 -9.90
CA ALA A 161 9.64 -8.76 -10.10
C ALA A 161 11.08 -8.30 -9.84
N ILE A 162 11.88 -9.09 -9.12
CA ILE A 162 13.24 -8.74 -8.74
C ILE A 162 14.23 -9.43 -9.71
N PRO A 163 15.15 -8.69 -10.35
CA PRO A 163 16.16 -9.28 -11.22
C PRO A 163 17.01 -10.34 -10.50
N GLU A 164 17.30 -11.45 -11.19
CA GLU A 164 18.12 -12.56 -10.66
C GLU A 164 19.52 -12.13 -10.21
N GLN A 165 20.05 -10.99 -10.67
CA GLN A 165 21.36 -10.51 -10.18
C GLN A 165 21.28 -9.88 -8.78
N LEU A 166 20.08 -9.45 -8.36
CA LEU A 166 19.82 -8.96 -7.00
C LEU A 166 19.37 -10.12 -6.09
N LEU A 167 18.79 -11.15 -6.71
CA LEU A 167 18.80 -12.61 -6.49
C LEU A 167 19.95 -13.26 -5.69
N GLY A 168 20.39 -12.79 -4.53
CA GLY A 168 21.38 -13.51 -3.70
C GLY A 168 20.90 -14.92 -3.24
N ASP A 169 21.76 -15.66 -2.54
CA ASP A 169 21.40 -16.99 -1.99
C ASP A 169 20.32 -16.92 -0.87
N SER A 170 20.04 -15.73 -0.35
CA SER A 170 19.21 -15.49 0.83
C SER A 170 17.77 -15.05 0.53
N HIS A 171 17.26 -15.23 -0.69
CA HIS A 171 15.92 -14.76 -1.11
C HIS A 171 14.79 -15.64 -0.60
N ASN A 172 14.65 -15.56 0.70
CA ASN A 172 13.66 -16.21 1.50
C ASN A 172 12.65 -15.11 1.86
N PHE A 173 11.52 -15.09 1.16
CA PHE A 173 10.30 -14.50 1.71
C PHE A 173 9.51 -15.57 2.48
N SER A 174 10.15 -16.65 2.95
CA SER A 174 9.45 -17.74 3.65
C SER A 174 8.91 -17.28 4.99
N SER A 175 9.57 -16.30 5.62
CA SER A 175 9.10 -15.61 6.83
C SER A 175 7.74 -14.92 6.65
N VAL A 176 7.38 -14.54 5.42
CA VAL A 176 6.05 -13.99 5.09
C VAL A 176 4.95 -15.03 5.31
N LEU A 177 5.26 -16.31 5.03
CA LEU A 177 4.32 -17.42 5.20
C LEU A 177 4.14 -17.82 6.67
N SER A 178 5.02 -17.36 7.56
CA SER A 178 4.96 -17.62 9.00
C SER A 178 4.42 -16.44 9.81
N LEU A 179 3.83 -15.42 9.17
CA LEU A 179 3.22 -14.30 9.90
C LEU A 179 1.96 -14.77 10.62
N GLU A 180 1.94 -14.69 11.95
CA GLU A 180 0.81 -15.13 12.79
C GLU A 180 -0.14 -13.99 13.20
N GLN A 181 0.35 -12.75 13.22
CA GLN A 181 -0.43 -11.60 13.68
C GLN A 181 -1.54 -11.23 12.69
N ARG A 182 -2.73 -10.89 13.18
CA ARG A 182 -3.88 -10.45 12.37
C ARG A 182 -4.68 -9.33 13.06
N PRO A 183 -5.15 -8.30 12.34
CA PRO A 183 -4.83 -8.01 10.94
C PRO A 183 -3.36 -7.55 10.80
N VAL A 184 -2.72 -7.91 9.68
CA VAL A 184 -1.32 -7.54 9.39
C VAL A 184 -1.18 -6.97 7.99
N MET A 185 -0.35 -5.93 7.90
CA MET A 185 0.19 -5.37 6.68
C MET A 185 1.67 -5.75 6.58
N MET A 186 2.02 -6.48 5.54
CA MET A 186 3.39 -6.73 5.16
C MET A 186 3.75 -5.83 3.97
N VAL A 187 4.94 -5.21 4.00
CA VAL A 187 5.37 -4.27 2.94
C VAL A 187 6.79 -4.55 2.48
N VAL A 188 6.98 -4.56 1.16
CA VAL A 188 8.28 -4.58 0.48
C VAL A 188 8.44 -3.28 -0.32
N PRO A 189 9.25 -2.32 0.15
CA PRO A 189 9.56 -1.14 -0.63
C PRO A 189 10.58 -1.53 -1.72
N PHE A 190 10.33 -1.05 -2.93
CA PHE A 190 11.30 -1.12 -4.02
C PHE A 190 12.14 0.16 -4.01
N PHE A 191 13.45 0.00 -4.00
CA PHE A 191 14.39 1.11 -4.07
C PHE A 191 14.61 1.51 -5.53
N ASP A 192 14.33 2.76 -5.85
CA ASP A 192 14.76 3.39 -7.10
C ASP A 192 15.66 4.58 -6.74
N ARG A 193 16.87 4.63 -7.30
CA ARG A 193 17.85 5.70 -7.06
C ARG A 193 17.33 7.05 -7.51
N ASP A 194 16.41 7.06 -8.47
CA ASP A 194 15.83 8.27 -9.01
C ASP A 194 14.59 8.73 -8.22
N ARG A 195 14.20 8.01 -7.16
CA ARG A 195 13.04 8.34 -6.33
C ARG A 195 13.36 9.48 -5.37
N SER A 196 12.52 10.52 -5.39
CA SER A 196 12.62 11.62 -4.44
C SER A 196 12.12 11.22 -3.04
N ASP A 197 12.58 11.91 -2.00
CA ASP A 197 12.06 11.71 -0.63
C ASP A 197 10.54 11.93 -0.57
N SER A 198 10.03 12.88 -1.35
CA SER A 198 8.60 13.15 -1.45
C SER A 198 7.81 11.96 -1.99
N ASP A 199 8.36 11.21 -2.94
CA ASP A 199 7.71 10.01 -3.45
C ASP A 199 7.74 8.88 -2.41
N GLY A 200 8.82 8.79 -1.62
CA GLY A 200 8.91 7.88 -0.49
C GLY A 200 7.82 8.13 0.55
N ASP A 201 7.59 9.40 0.90
CA ASP A 201 6.50 9.79 1.80
C ASP A 201 5.13 9.43 1.21
N ILE A 202 4.88 9.74 -0.07
CA ILE A 202 3.61 9.40 -0.74
C ILE A 202 3.35 7.90 -0.71
N VAL A 203 4.35 7.09 -1.05
CA VAL A 203 4.24 5.62 -1.05
C VAL A 203 3.91 5.13 0.35
N ARG A 204 4.61 5.61 1.38
CA ARG A 204 4.37 5.23 2.78
C ARG A 204 2.94 5.57 3.20
N GLU A 205 2.53 6.81 3.00
CA GLU A 205 1.18 7.26 3.37
C GLU A 205 0.12 6.44 2.64
N LEU A 206 0.19 6.30 1.32
CA LEU A 206 -0.78 5.51 0.57
C LEU A 206 -0.81 4.04 1.02
N SER A 207 0.33 3.46 1.36
CA SER A 207 0.40 2.07 1.83
C SER A 207 -0.43 1.86 3.09
N TRP A 208 -0.29 2.74 4.09
CA TRP A 208 -1.05 2.65 5.34
C TRP A 208 -2.54 2.92 5.13
N HIS A 209 -2.88 3.93 4.33
CA HIS A 209 -4.27 4.32 4.12
C HIS A 209 -5.05 3.29 3.30
N PHE A 210 -4.44 2.65 2.30
CA PHE A 210 -5.06 1.52 1.59
C PHE A 210 -5.28 0.33 2.51
N THR A 211 -4.30 -0.02 3.35
CA THR A 211 -4.47 -1.09 4.34
C THR A 211 -5.66 -0.79 5.24
N ALA A 212 -5.72 0.40 5.84
CA ALA A 212 -6.85 0.78 6.69
C ALA A 212 -8.20 0.73 5.94
N ALA A 213 -8.26 1.23 4.70
CA ALA A 213 -9.46 1.18 3.89
C ALA A 213 -9.92 -0.26 3.58
N VAL A 214 -8.98 -1.16 3.25
CA VAL A 214 -9.29 -2.59 3.04
C VAL A 214 -9.84 -3.22 4.31
N LEU A 215 -9.19 -3.01 5.46
CA LEU A 215 -9.62 -3.57 6.74
C LEU A 215 -11.02 -3.08 7.15
N GLN A 216 -11.30 -1.79 6.98
CA GLN A 216 -12.62 -1.23 7.27
C GLN A 216 -13.68 -1.76 6.31
N SER A 217 -13.40 -1.78 5.00
CA SER A 217 -14.34 -2.30 3.99
C SER A 217 -14.73 -3.77 4.22
N TRP A 218 -13.83 -4.55 4.82
CA TRP A 218 -14.10 -5.94 5.16
C TRP A 218 -14.93 -6.08 6.43
N SER A 219 -14.65 -5.24 7.44
CA SER A 219 -15.39 -5.21 8.70
C SER A 219 -16.86 -4.84 8.45
N ASP A 220 -17.11 -3.92 7.52
CA ASP A 220 -18.46 -3.52 7.10
C ASP A 220 -19.22 -4.68 6.41
N ARG A 221 -18.52 -5.60 5.72
CA ARG A 221 -19.15 -6.76 5.06
C ARG A 221 -19.46 -7.90 6.02
N ALA A 222 -18.69 -8.04 7.09
CA ALA A 222 -18.90 -9.11 8.08
C ALA A 222 -20.13 -8.86 8.97
N THR A 223 -20.68 -7.64 8.99
CA THR A 223 -21.84 -7.26 9.79
C THR A 223 -23.18 -7.38 9.05
N HIS A 224 -23.16 -7.76 7.77
CA HIS A 224 -24.33 -7.93 6.90
C HIS A 224 -24.51 -9.38 6.46
#